data_AF-A0A1I8HZB7-F1
#
_entry.id   AF-A0A1I8HZB7-F1
#
_cell.length_a   1.000
_cell.length_b   1.000
_cell.length_c   1.000
_cell.angle_alpha   90.00
_cell.angle_beta   90.00
_cell.angle_gamma   90.00
#
_symmetry.space_group_name_H-M   'P 1'
#
loop_
_entity.id
_entity.type
_entity.pdbx_description
1 polymer ?
#
loop_
_entity_poly.entity_id
_entity_poly.type
_entity_poly.pdbx_seq_one_letter_code
_entity_poly.pdbx_strand_id
1 'polypeptide(L)'
;SWRGYSLVTLSLTSLALALAHLPYFAPETPRWLLSRGRDSEAAAVVRRMLQMNGAKNPQQLLKEMREAGRRLTGGTQSVTKSMMLLAKSPNLVMRFCIICCNWFGVSAAFYGISMASKNLPGSIFFITGMLGLAEFPAALFMQVAADRIGRKSTYLTSGSGFFMLVLALTSVWAAGLTWVIVALSLASKMLIGVSYLMAYMWTAELAPTSVRGAVLSISSLFARLGTLFAPVLGHLDVFIGKEFGPAVAFLVFSASCFVIAGLACALPETRGMPLPETAEDLLKS
;
A
#
# COMPACT_ATOMS: atom_id res chain seq x y z
N SER A 1 28.08 -9.00 -15.13
CA SER A 1 27.12 -8.78 -16.25
C SER A 1 25.72 -8.61 -15.69
N TRP A 2 24.90 -7.69 -16.23
CA TRP A 2 23.51 -7.47 -15.79
C TRP A 2 22.65 -8.74 -15.84
N ARG A 3 22.96 -9.65 -16.77
CA ARG A 3 22.32 -10.97 -16.89
C ARG A 3 22.49 -11.84 -15.64
N GLY A 4 23.65 -11.76 -14.97
CA GLY A 4 23.91 -12.51 -13.74
C GLY A 4 23.04 -12.04 -12.59
N TYR A 5 22.90 -10.72 -12.41
CA TYR A 5 22.01 -10.14 -11.40
C TYR A 5 20.55 -10.51 -11.66
N SER A 6 20.09 -10.47 -12.92
CA SER A 6 18.74 -10.89 -13.30
C SER A 6 18.50 -12.39 -13.03
N LEU A 7 19.47 -13.25 -13.27
CA LEU A 7 19.36 -14.68 -12.98
C LEU A 7 19.28 -14.96 -11.49
N VAL A 8 20.05 -14.24 -10.67
CA VAL A 8 19.98 -14.36 -9.20
C VAL A 8 18.61 -13.91 -8.68
N THR A 9 18.09 -12.77 -9.13
CA THR A 9 16.77 -12.32 -8.68
C THR A 9 15.64 -13.24 -9.14
N LEU A 10 15.70 -13.74 -10.38
CA LEU A 10 14.72 -14.70 -10.91
C LEU A 10 14.79 -16.05 -10.19
N SER A 11 15.98 -16.55 -9.88
CA SER A 11 16.14 -17.83 -9.18
C SER A 11 15.62 -17.74 -7.74
N LEU A 12 15.88 -16.64 -7.03
CA LEU A 12 15.32 -16.38 -5.70
C LEU A 12 13.80 -16.30 -5.70
N THR A 13 13.19 -15.56 -6.64
CA THR A 13 11.72 -15.46 -6.73
C THR A 13 11.09 -16.77 -7.16
N SER A 14 11.69 -17.49 -8.11
CA SER A 14 11.21 -18.80 -8.56
C SER A 14 11.31 -19.85 -7.45
N LEU A 15 12.39 -19.83 -6.66
CA LEU A 15 12.55 -20.71 -5.49
C LEU A 15 11.51 -20.40 -4.43
N ALA A 16 11.27 -19.11 -4.13
CA ALA A 16 10.24 -18.70 -3.18
C ALA A 16 8.83 -19.15 -3.62
N LEU A 17 8.51 -19.01 -4.91
CA LEU A 17 7.25 -19.49 -5.47
C LEU A 17 7.14 -21.02 -5.41
N ALA A 18 8.20 -21.74 -5.77
CA ALA A 18 8.24 -23.19 -5.70
C ALA A 18 8.01 -23.69 -4.26
N LEU A 19 8.67 -23.06 -3.28
CA LEU A 19 8.49 -23.36 -1.85
C LEU A 19 7.08 -23.00 -1.36
N ALA A 20 6.50 -21.90 -1.82
CA ALA A 20 5.15 -21.49 -1.46
C ALA A 20 4.08 -22.44 -2.02
N HIS A 21 4.30 -23.05 -3.18
CA HIS A 21 3.37 -24.03 -3.77
C HIS A 21 3.50 -25.44 -3.18
N LEU A 22 4.48 -25.68 -2.29
CA LEU A 22 4.55 -26.95 -1.60
C LEU A 22 3.36 -27.07 -0.62
N PRO A 23 2.54 -28.13 -0.70
CA PRO A 23 1.31 -28.29 0.09
C PRO A 23 1.55 -28.33 1.61
N TYR A 24 2.81 -28.50 2.03
CA TYR A 24 3.20 -28.44 3.43
C TYR A 24 3.28 -27.01 3.98
N PHE A 25 3.66 -26.02 3.15
CA PHE A 25 3.93 -24.65 3.58
C PHE A 25 2.72 -23.72 3.44
N ALA A 26 1.85 -23.93 2.44
CA ALA A 26 0.64 -23.15 2.24
C ALA A 26 -0.55 -24.07 1.93
N PRO A 27 -1.25 -24.60 2.95
CA PRO A 27 -2.51 -25.30 2.70
C PRO A 27 -3.51 -24.33 2.08
N GLU A 28 -4.38 -24.84 1.20
CA GLU A 28 -5.32 -23.96 0.53
C GLU A 28 -6.30 -23.27 1.48
N THR A 29 -6.74 -22.06 1.10
CA THR A 29 -7.59 -21.27 1.98
C THR A 29 -8.91 -22.00 2.27
N PRO A 30 -9.31 -22.13 3.56
CA PRO A 30 -10.55 -22.81 3.94
C PRO A 30 -11.78 -22.27 3.19
N ARG A 31 -11.80 -20.95 2.92
CA ARG A 31 -12.86 -20.28 2.18
C ARG A 31 -12.99 -20.80 0.74
N TRP A 32 -11.87 -20.98 0.03
CA TRP A 32 -11.89 -21.51 -1.33
C TRP A 32 -12.33 -22.97 -1.36
N LEU A 33 -11.84 -23.79 -0.41
CA LEU A 33 -12.25 -25.19 -0.28
C LEU A 33 -13.77 -25.30 -0.05
N LEU A 34 -14.33 -24.49 0.85
CA LEU A 34 -15.78 -24.40 1.06
C LEU A 34 -16.54 -23.96 -0.21
N SER A 35 -16.02 -22.98 -0.96
CA SER A 35 -16.64 -22.53 -2.22
C SER A 35 -16.68 -23.62 -3.31
N ARG A 36 -15.78 -24.61 -3.22
CA ARG A 36 -15.72 -25.77 -4.10
C ARG A 36 -16.46 -26.99 -3.55
N GLY A 37 -17.16 -26.87 -2.42
CA GLY A 37 -17.86 -27.97 -1.76
C GLY A 37 -16.93 -28.97 -1.04
N ARG A 38 -15.64 -28.64 -0.86
CA ARG A 38 -14.63 -29.50 -0.21
C ARG A 38 -14.62 -29.26 1.30
N ASP A 39 -15.76 -29.52 1.94
CA ASP A 39 -16.00 -29.20 3.35
C ASP A 39 -15.07 -29.94 4.33
N SER A 40 -14.75 -31.21 4.04
CA SER A 40 -13.89 -32.05 4.87
C SER A 40 -12.46 -31.51 4.91
N GLU A 41 -11.94 -31.09 3.76
CA GLU A 41 -10.59 -30.52 3.63
C GLU A 41 -10.50 -29.14 4.27
N ALA A 42 -11.49 -28.28 4.05
CA ALA A 42 -11.58 -26.99 4.73
C ALA A 42 -11.55 -27.17 6.25
N ALA A 43 -12.27 -28.17 6.76
CA ALA A 43 -12.29 -28.47 8.19
C ALA A 43 -10.95 -28.99 8.73
N ALA A 44 -10.22 -29.79 7.95
CA ALA A 44 -8.90 -30.26 8.31
C ALA A 44 -7.89 -29.10 8.41
N VAL A 45 -7.92 -28.16 7.45
CA VAL A 45 -7.05 -26.97 7.45
C VAL A 45 -7.34 -26.09 8.67
N VAL A 46 -8.62 -25.78 8.94
CA VAL A 46 -9.01 -24.98 10.11
C VAL A 46 -8.63 -25.66 11.42
N ARG A 47 -8.84 -26.99 11.53
CA ARG A 47 -8.43 -27.75 12.72
C ARG A 47 -6.93 -27.64 12.98
N ARG A 48 -6.10 -27.75 11.93
CA ARG A 48 -4.64 -27.60 12.03
C ARG A 48 -4.25 -26.20 12.50
N MET A 49 -4.88 -25.15 11.95
CA MET A 49 -4.66 -23.76 12.38
C MET A 49 -5.02 -23.55 13.85
N LEU A 50 -6.17 -24.08 14.29
CA LEU A 50 -6.63 -23.99 15.68
C LEU A 50 -5.70 -24.72 16.65
N GLN A 51 -5.14 -25.86 16.25
CA GLN A 51 -4.15 -26.60 17.05
C GLN A 51 -2.83 -25.83 17.15
N MET A 52 -2.32 -25.27 16.05
CA MET A 52 -1.09 -24.46 16.05
C MET A 52 -1.24 -23.18 16.89
N ASN A 53 -2.44 -22.58 16.89
CA ASN A 53 -2.74 -21.38 17.68
C ASN A 53 -3.17 -21.68 19.14
N GLY A 54 -3.13 -22.95 19.58
CA GLY A 54 -3.46 -23.31 20.96
C GLY A 54 -4.92 -23.08 21.37
N ALA A 55 -5.87 -23.17 20.43
CA ALA A 55 -7.28 -22.90 20.71
C ALA A 55 -7.86 -23.91 21.72
N LYS A 56 -8.50 -23.39 22.79
CA LYS A 56 -9.06 -24.21 23.88
C LYS A 56 -10.22 -25.12 23.45
N ASN A 57 -11.02 -24.72 22.45
CA ASN A 57 -12.17 -25.51 21.93
C ASN A 57 -12.22 -25.54 20.39
N PRO A 58 -11.39 -26.37 19.73
CA PRO A 58 -11.27 -26.38 18.27
C PRO A 58 -12.55 -26.78 17.53
N GLN A 59 -13.36 -27.68 18.12
CA GLN A 59 -14.57 -28.18 17.46
C GLN A 59 -15.72 -27.18 17.45
N GLN A 60 -15.82 -26.32 18.47
CA GLN A 60 -16.84 -25.27 18.54
C GLN A 60 -16.53 -24.15 17.54
N LEU A 61 -15.28 -23.65 17.53
CA LEU A 61 -14.81 -22.67 16.54
C LEU A 61 -14.98 -23.17 15.10
N LEU A 62 -14.77 -24.47 14.87
CA LEU A 62 -14.95 -25.06 13.55
C LEU A 62 -16.41 -24.99 13.07
N LYS A 63 -17.39 -25.18 13.96
CA LYS A 63 -18.81 -25.05 13.63
C LYS A 63 -19.18 -23.60 13.33
N GLU A 64 -18.77 -22.67 14.19
CA GLU A 64 -18.99 -21.23 14.01
C GLU A 64 -18.39 -20.72 12.69
N MET A 65 -17.17 -21.15 12.35
CA MET A 65 -16.52 -20.82 11.08
C MET A 65 -17.23 -21.43 9.86
N ARG A 66 -17.79 -22.63 9.99
CA ARG A 66 -18.54 -23.28 8.90
C ARG A 66 -19.87 -22.57 8.64
N GLU A 67 -20.54 -22.09 9.68
CA GLU A 67 -21.76 -21.29 9.57
C GLU A 67 -21.48 -19.89 8.99
N ALA A 68 -20.42 -19.22 9.45
CA ALA A 68 -19.97 -17.95 8.88
C ALA A 68 -19.56 -18.11 7.40
N GLY A 69 -18.83 -19.19 7.07
CA GLY A 69 -18.45 -19.52 5.70
C GLY A 69 -19.64 -19.75 4.78
N ARG A 70 -20.68 -20.47 5.24
CA ARG A 70 -21.93 -20.67 4.48
C ARG A 70 -22.76 -19.40 4.30
N ARG A 71 -22.74 -18.46 5.24
CA ARG A 71 -23.37 -17.15 5.04
C ARG A 71 -22.68 -16.36 3.92
N LEU A 72 -21.35 -16.47 3.83
CA LEU A 72 -20.55 -15.84 2.79
C LEU A 72 -20.70 -16.53 1.41
N THR A 73 -20.83 -17.86 1.35
CA THR A 73 -21.00 -18.61 0.09
C THR A 73 -22.46 -18.82 -0.35
N GLY A 74 -23.41 -18.82 0.57
CA GLY A 74 -24.85 -18.88 0.29
C GLY A 74 -25.45 -17.52 -0.09
N GLY A 75 -24.77 -16.44 0.31
CA GLY A 75 -25.06 -15.07 -0.10
C GLY A 75 -24.07 -14.58 -1.16
N THR A 76 -23.89 -15.31 -2.27
CA THR A 76 -23.15 -14.80 -3.44
C THR A 76 -23.93 -13.63 -4.02
N GLN A 77 -23.91 -12.47 -3.36
CA GLN A 77 -23.98 -11.23 -4.11
C GLN A 77 -22.82 -11.30 -5.07
N SER A 78 -23.13 -11.53 -6.34
CA SER A 78 -22.17 -11.42 -7.42
C SER A 78 -21.33 -10.16 -7.18
N VAL A 79 -20.00 -10.27 -7.33
CA VAL A 79 -19.09 -9.11 -7.24
C VAL A 79 -19.66 -7.93 -8.03
N THR A 80 -20.29 -8.21 -9.18
CA THR A 80 -21.02 -7.23 -10.00
C THR A 80 -22.16 -6.53 -9.26
N LYS A 81 -22.97 -7.25 -8.48
CA LYS A 81 -24.08 -6.67 -7.68
C LYS A 81 -23.54 -5.80 -6.56
N SER A 82 -22.52 -6.25 -5.82
CA SER A 82 -21.89 -5.45 -4.77
C SER A 82 -21.19 -4.21 -5.33
N MET A 83 -20.50 -4.30 -6.47
CA MET A 83 -19.92 -3.14 -7.13
C MET A 83 -20.98 -2.15 -7.62
N MET A 84 -22.10 -2.64 -8.15
CA MET A 84 -23.21 -1.79 -8.58
C MET A 84 -23.88 -1.08 -7.41
N LEU A 85 -24.00 -1.73 -6.25
CA LEU A 85 -24.48 -1.11 -5.01
C LEU A 85 -23.55 0.01 -4.53
N LEU A 86 -22.23 -0.22 -4.55
CA LEU A 86 -21.24 0.83 -4.23
C LEU A 86 -21.34 2.01 -5.20
N ALA A 87 -21.47 1.74 -6.49
CA ALA A 87 -21.54 2.77 -7.53
C ALA A 87 -22.80 3.65 -7.45
N LYS A 88 -23.89 3.14 -6.84
CA LYS A 88 -25.12 3.91 -6.63
C LYS A 88 -25.04 4.88 -5.45
N SER A 89 -24.11 4.68 -4.52
CA SER A 89 -23.97 5.55 -3.35
C SER A 89 -22.95 6.66 -3.61
N PRO A 90 -23.36 7.94 -3.69
CA PRO A 90 -22.46 9.04 -4.01
C PRO A 90 -21.35 9.20 -2.96
N ASN A 91 -21.64 8.92 -1.69
CA ASN A 91 -20.66 8.98 -0.60
C ASN A 91 -19.58 7.90 -0.76
N LEU A 92 -19.95 6.68 -1.15
CA LEU A 92 -18.99 5.59 -1.34
C LEU A 92 -18.17 5.77 -2.62
N VAL A 93 -18.79 6.30 -3.69
CA VAL A 93 -18.06 6.70 -4.90
C VAL A 93 -17.05 7.80 -4.57
N MET A 94 -17.44 8.82 -3.81
CA MET A 94 -16.52 9.89 -3.39
C MET A 94 -15.35 9.34 -2.57
N ARG A 95 -15.62 8.48 -1.56
CA ARG A 95 -14.56 7.80 -0.78
C ARG A 95 -13.63 6.99 -1.69
N PHE A 96 -14.19 6.27 -2.67
CA PHE A 96 -13.39 5.50 -3.63
C PHE A 96 -12.54 6.39 -4.55
N CYS A 97 -13.09 7.49 -5.06
CA CYS A 97 -12.33 8.48 -5.83
C CYS A 97 -11.17 9.05 -5.02
N ILE A 98 -11.40 9.39 -3.75
CA ILE A 98 -10.36 9.87 -2.83
C ILE A 98 -9.27 8.80 -2.65
N ILE A 99 -9.64 7.53 -2.48
CA ILE A 99 -8.68 6.42 -2.42
C ILE A 99 -7.85 6.39 -3.71
N CYS A 100 -8.48 6.37 -4.89
CA CYS A 100 -7.76 6.37 -6.18
C CYS A 100 -6.80 7.56 -6.34
N CYS A 101 -7.22 8.77 -5.97
CA CYS A 101 -6.37 9.95 -5.96
C CYS A 101 -5.17 9.81 -5.00
N ASN A 102 -5.39 9.26 -3.80
CA ASN A 102 -4.33 8.98 -2.83
C ASN A 102 -3.31 8.00 -3.41
N TRP A 103 -3.77 6.89 -4.00
CA TRP A 103 -2.92 5.89 -4.64
C TRP A 103 -2.08 6.46 -5.79
N PHE A 104 -2.69 7.32 -6.61
CA PHE A 104 -1.97 8.03 -7.66
C PHE A 104 -0.87 8.93 -7.09
N GLY A 105 -1.21 9.82 -6.14
CA GLY A 105 -0.27 10.80 -5.60
C GLY A 105 0.86 10.18 -4.80
N VAL A 106 0.55 9.22 -3.93
CA VAL A 106 1.56 8.53 -3.10
C VAL A 106 2.53 7.73 -3.98
N SER A 107 2.04 7.09 -5.05
CA SER A 107 2.88 6.37 -6.00
C SER A 107 3.76 7.30 -6.84
N ALA A 108 3.19 8.38 -7.35
CA ALA A 108 3.93 9.39 -8.10
C ALA A 108 5.08 9.98 -7.27
N ALA A 109 4.83 10.33 -6.00
CA ALA A 109 5.85 10.86 -5.10
C ALA A 109 6.90 9.80 -4.71
N PHE A 110 6.47 8.57 -4.39
CA PHE A 110 7.35 7.47 -4.00
C PHE A 110 8.37 7.11 -5.09
N TYR A 111 7.90 6.96 -6.33
CA TYR A 111 8.78 6.68 -7.47
C TYR A 111 9.48 7.93 -7.99
N GLY A 112 8.84 9.11 -7.84
CA GLY A 112 9.38 10.40 -8.24
C GLY A 112 10.71 10.72 -7.55
N ILE A 113 10.78 10.53 -6.23
CA ILE A 113 12.04 10.70 -5.47
C ILE A 113 13.10 9.71 -5.95
N SER A 114 12.73 8.44 -6.17
CA SER A 114 13.67 7.43 -6.65
C SER A 114 14.24 7.79 -8.02
N MET A 115 13.43 8.34 -8.93
CA MET A 115 13.89 8.80 -10.25
C MET A 115 14.68 10.11 -10.17
N ALA A 116 14.36 10.99 -9.23
CA ALA A 116 15.09 12.23 -8.97
C ALA A 116 16.43 11.99 -8.25
N SER A 117 16.72 10.76 -7.81
CA SER A 117 17.98 10.42 -7.11
C SER A 117 19.24 10.69 -7.93
N LYS A 118 19.13 10.68 -9.27
CA LYS A 118 20.20 11.08 -10.20
C LYS A 118 20.64 12.54 -10.01
N ASN A 119 19.75 13.39 -9.49
CA ASN A 119 19.99 14.82 -9.28
C ASN A 119 20.55 15.12 -7.89
N LEU A 120 20.69 14.10 -7.04
CA LEU A 120 21.24 14.26 -5.69
C LEU A 120 22.78 14.20 -5.71
N PRO A 121 23.45 14.94 -4.82
CA PRO A 121 24.91 14.96 -4.78
C PRO A 121 25.48 13.62 -4.31
N GLY A 122 26.29 12.97 -5.15
CA GLY A 122 27.00 11.72 -4.85
C GLY A 122 26.90 10.68 -5.95
N SER A 123 27.28 9.44 -5.65
CA SER A 123 27.13 8.32 -6.58
C SER A 123 25.67 7.87 -6.65
N ILE A 124 25.11 7.82 -7.86
CA ILE A 124 23.74 7.35 -8.10
C ILE A 124 23.49 5.95 -7.52
N PHE A 125 24.47 5.04 -7.60
CA PHE A 125 24.36 3.68 -7.07
C PHE A 125 24.28 3.67 -5.54
N PHE A 126 25.10 4.50 -4.89
CA PHE A 126 25.12 4.60 -3.43
C PHE A 126 23.81 5.20 -2.90
N ILE A 127 23.38 6.33 -3.46
CA ILE A 127 22.15 7.02 -3.05
C ILE A 127 20.92 6.15 -3.32
N THR A 128 20.83 5.54 -4.50
CA THR A 128 19.72 4.62 -4.83
C THR A 128 19.69 3.42 -3.89
N GLY A 129 20.85 2.86 -3.55
CA GLY A 129 20.97 1.78 -2.57
C GLY A 129 20.47 2.21 -1.18
N MET A 130 20.85 3.40 -0.71
CA MET A 130 20.37 3.93 0.57
C MET A 130 18.86 4.22 0.56
N LEU A 131 18.32 4.75 -0.54
CA LEU A 131 16.89 4.97 -0.70
C LEU A 131 16.08 3.66 -0.63
N GLY A 132 16.61 2.57 -1.21
CA GLY A 132 16.02 1.24 -1.08
C GLY A 132 16.14 0.69 0.34
N LEU A 133 17.29 0.88 1.00
CA LEU A 133 17.47 0.48 2.40
C LEU A 133 16.55 1.23 3.37
N ALA A 134 16.20 2.49 3.05
CA ALA A 134 15.27 3.29 3.85
C ALA A 134 13.83 2.75 3.85
N GLU A 135 13.48 1.82 2.95
CA GLU A 135 12.15 1.21 2.90
C GLU A 135 11.93 0.17 4.01
N PHE A 136 12.98 -0.54 4.44
CA PHE A 136 12.90 -1.51 5.54
C PHE A 136 12.48 -0.88 6.88
N PRO A 137 13.13 0.19 7.38
CA PRO A 137 12.69 0.85 8.61
C PRO A 137 11.33 1.52 8.43
N ALA A 138 10.97 2.00 7.23
CA ALA A 138 9.64 2.52 6.95
C ALA A 138 8.55 1.45 7.18
N ALA A 139 8.78 0.21 6.76
CA ALA A 139 7.83 -0.88 6.97
C ALA A 139 7.62 -1.19 8.46
N LEU A 140 8.71 -1.27 9.23
CA LEU A 140 8.62 -1.50 10.68
C LEU A 140 7.92 -0.34 11.40
N PHE A 141 8.28 0.90 11.06
CA PHE A 141 7.67 2.09 11.63
C PHE A 141 6.17 2.17 11.33
N MET A 142 5.78 1.88 10.08
CA MET A 142 4.39 1.88 9.65
C MET A 142 3.55 0.90 10.49
N GLN A 143 4.04 -0.33 10.71
CA GLN A 143 3.33 -1.33 11.52
C GLN A 143 3.10 -0.83 12.96
N VAL A 144 4.16 -0.36 13.62
CA VAL A 144 4.05 0.14 15.00
C VAL A 144 3.12 1.36 15.09
N ALA A 145 3.23 2.29 14.13
CA ALA A 145 2.39 3.48 14.10
C ALA A 145 0.91 3.14 13.83
N ALA A 146 0.64 2.25 12.89
CA ALA A 146 -0.71 1.78 12.58
C ALA A 146 -1.46 1.26 13.82
N ASP A 147 -0.76 0.51 14.66
CA ASP A 147 -1.30 -0.10 15.86
C ASP A 147 -1.40 0.87 17.04
N ARG A 148 -0.52 1.87 17.13
CA ARG A 148 -0.42 2.83 18.25
C ARG A 148 -1.28 4.08 18.07
N ILE A 149 -1.25 4.70 16.89
CA ILE A 149 -1.91 6.00 16.62
C ILE A 149 -3.12 5.88 15.67
N GLY A 150 -3.23 4.80 14.90
CA GLY A 150 -4.32 4.59 13.93
C GLY A 150 -3.88 4.80 12.49
N ARG A 151 -4.74 4.38 11.56
CA ARG A 151 -4.41 4.30 10.13
C ARG A 151 -4.43 5.69 9.52
N LYS A 152 -5.51 6.44 9.76
CA LYS A 152 -5.67 7.80 9.28
C LYS A 152 -4.61 8.72 9.88
N SER A 153 -4.41 8.64 11.20
CA SER A 153 -3.39 9.45 11.87
C SER A 153 -2.00 9.18 11.31
N THR A 154 -1.59 7.91 11.19
CA THR A 154 -0.27 7.56 10.62
C THR A 154 -0.09 8.07 9.20
N TYR A 155 -1.11 7.95 8.35
CA TYR A 155 -1.06 8.44 6.97
C TYR A 155 -0.84 9.97 6.92
N LEU A 156 -1.62 10.72 7.69
CA LEU A 156 -1.57 12.18 7.73
C LEU A 156 -0.31 12.73 8.41
N THR A 157 0.19 12.05 9.46
CA THR A 157 1.36 12.50 10.23
C THR A 157 2.68 11.94 9.71
N SER A 158 2.67 11.23 8.59
CA SER A 158 3.89 10.72 7.94
C SER A 158 4.90 11.84 7.67
N GLY A 159 4.46 13.08 7.43
CA GLY A 159 5.35 14.23 7.25
C GLY A 159 6.14 14.21 5.94
N SER A 160 5.86 13.27 5.02
CA SER A 160 6.61 13.12 3.77
C SER A 160 6.60 14.41 2.93
N GLY A 161 5.45 15.09 2.83
CA GLY A 161 5.33 16.35 2.10
C GLY A 161 6.18 17.47 2.71
N PHE A 162 6.24 17.56 4.05
CA PHE A 162 7.06 18.56 4.73
C PHE A 162 8.56 18.37 4.46
N PHE A 163 9.06 17.14 4.58
CA PHE A 163 10.48 16.87 4.29
C PHE A 163 10.82 17.10 2.81
N MET A 164 9.90 16.80 1.89
CA MET A 164 10.08 17.12 0.46
C MET A 164 10.10 18.63 0.19
N LEU A 165 9.27 19.40 0.91
CA LEU A 165 9.29 20.87 0.83
C LEU A 165 10.64 21.42 1.29
N VAL A 166 11.12 20.99 2.46
CA VAL A 166 12.42 21.43 3.00
C VAL A 166 13.55 21.00 2.07
N LEU A 167 13.49 19.79 1.51
CA LEU A 167 14.45 19.32 0.50
C LEU A 167 14.49 20.26 -0.71
N ALA A 168 13.33 20.64 -1.25
CA ALA A 168 13.26 21.54 -2.40
C ALA A 168 13.86 22.92 -2.09
N LEU A 169 13.54 23.50 -0.94
CA LEU A 169 14.10 24.79 -0.52
C LEU A 169 15.61 24.69 -0.30
N THR A 170 16.08 23.64 0.37
CA THR A 170 17.51 23.42 0.63
C THR A 170 18.29 23.25 -0.68
N SER A 171 17.71 22.58 -1.69
CA SER A 171 18.36 22.40 -3.00
C SER A 171 18.58 23.70 -3.77
N VAL A 172 17.81 24.76 -3.50
CA VAL A 172 17.97 26.08 -4.14
C VAL A 172 18.84 26.99 -3.30
N TRP A 173 18.49 27.16 -2.02
CA TRP A 173 19.05 28.21 -1.17
C TRP A 173 20.32 27.78 -0.42
N ALA A 174 20.58 26.47 -0.33
CA ALA A 174 21.71 25.91 0.41
C ALA A 174 22.33 24.70 -0.30
N ALA A 175 22.51 24.79 -1.62
CA ALA A 175 23.03 23.71 -2.47
C ALA A 175 24.40 23.14 -2.01
N GLY A 176 25.18 23.92 -1.26
CA GLY A 176 26.45 23.47 -0.68
C GLY A 176 26.32 22.44 0.45
N LEU A 177 25.13 22.27 1.05
CA LEU A 177 24.87 21.33 2.15
C LEU A 177 24.49 19.94 1.64
N THR A 178 25.41 19.29 0.94
CA THR A 178 25.18 18.02 0.24
C THR A 178 24.65 16.90 1.16
N TRP A 179 25.23 16.73 2.33
CA TRP A 179 24.80 15.72 3.30
C TRP A 179 23.41 16.00 3.89
N VAL A 180 23.02 17.28 4.01
CA VAL A 180 21.67 17.66 4.45
C VAL A 180 20.66 17.31 3.37
N ILE A 181 20.96 17.58 2.11
CA ILE A 181 20.12 17.22 0.96
C ILE A 181 19.91 15.69 0.90
N VAL A 182 20.99 14.91 1.07
CA VAL A 182 20.90 13.45 1.11
C VAL A 182 20.05 12.97 2.29
N ALA A 183 20.28 13.50 3.50
CA ALA A 183 19.50 13.14 4.68
C ALA A 183 18.01 13.47 4.53
N LEU A 184 17.67 14.64 3.98
CA LEU A 184 16.30 15.05 3.69
C LEU A 184 15.65 14.16 2.62
N SER A 185 16.41 13.73 1.61
CA SER A 185 15.92 12.80 0.59
C SER A 185 15.62 11.42 1.18
N LEU A 186 16.52 10.88 2.02
CA LEU A 186 16.30 9.61 2.71
C LEU A 186 15.11 9.67 3.65
N ALA A 187 14.97 10.76 4.43
CA ALA A 187 13.82 10.98 5.30
C ALA A 187 12.52 11.06 4.48
N SER A 188 12.50 11.85 3.41
CA SER A 188 11.35 11.97 2.51
C SER A 188 10.95 10.60 1.93
N LYS A 189 11.93 9.79 1.49
CA LYS A 189 11.72 8.46 0.93
C LYS A 189 11.20 7.45 1.95
N MET A 190 11.74 7.46 3.16
CA MET A 190 11.28 6.61 4.25
C MET A 190 9.82 6.94 4.60
N LEU A 191 9.52 8.23 4.80
CA LEU A 191 8.20 8.69 5.24
C LEU A 191 7.12 8.50 4.15
N ILE A 192 7.45 8.71 2.87
CA ILE A 192 6.51 8.37 1.79
C ILE A 192 6.30 6.86 1.67
N GLY A 193 7.32 6.06 2.00
CA GLY A 193 7.20 4.60 2.12
C GLY A 193 6.21 4.17 3.20
N VAL A 194 6.22 4.84 4.36
CA VAL A 194 5.21 4.64 5.43
C VAL A 194 3.82 4.90 4.89
N SER A 195 3.60 6.04 4.21
CA SER A 195 2.30 6.38 3.62
C SER A 195 1.87 5.40 2.53
N TYR A 196 2.81 4.92 1.71
CA TYR A 196 2.55 3.95 0.65
C TYR A 196 2.05 2.63 1.23
N LEU A 197 2.74 2.08 2.23
CA LEU A 197 2.34 0.85 2.91
C LEU A 197 1.03 1.02 3.69
N MET A 198 0.85 2.18 4.34
CA MET A 198 -0.41 2.50 5.02
C MET A 198 -1.58 2.56 4.05
N ALA A 199 -1.39 3.08 2.82
CA ALA A 199 -2.43 3.11 1.80
C ALA A 199 -2.89 1.69 1.41
N TYR A 200 -1.99 0.70 1.33
CA TYR A 200 -2.38 -0.71 1.12
C TYR A 200 -3.29 -1.22 2.24
N MET A 201 -2.86 -1.05 3.48
CA MET A 201 -3.58 -1.57 4.65
C MET A 201 -4.92 -0.85 4.84
N TRP A 202 -4.92 0.48 4.79
CA TRP A 202 -6.12 1.28 5.02
C TRP A 202 -7.16 1.08 3.91
N THR A 203 -6.74 0.94 2.65
CA THR A 203 -7.66 0.61 1.54
C THR A 203 -8.29 -0.77 1.72
N ALA A 204 -7.53 -1.75 2.22
CA ALA A 204 -8.06 -3.07 2.51
C ALA A 204 -9.10 -3.06 3.64
N GLU A 205 -8.90 -2.22 4.66
CA GLU A 205 -9.86 -2.05 5.78
C GLU A 205 -11.12 -1.26 5.37
N LEU A 206 -10.99 -0.26 4.48
CA LEU A 206 -12.11 0.53 3.96
C LEU A 206 -12.98 -0.24 2.96
N ALA A 207 -12.41 -1.21 2.25
CA ALA A 207 -13.13 -1.95 1.21
C ALA A 207 -13.89 -3.15 1.79
N PRO A 208 -15.16 -3.36 1.39
CA PRO A 208 -15.93 -4.51 1.85
C PRO A 208 -15.32 -5.80 1.34
N THR A 209 -15.34 -6.84 2.18
CA THR A 209 -14.66 -8.11 1.91
C THR A 209 -15.10 -8.73 0.58
N SER A 210 -16.36 -8.55 0.16
CA SER A 210 -16.89 -9.05 -1.11
C SER A 210 -16.24 -8.45 -2.38
N VAL A 211 -15.73 -7.22 -2.31
CA VAL A 211 -15.17 -6.48 -3.46
C VAL A 211 -13.79 -5.89 -3.18
N ARG A 212 -13.20 -6.17 -2.01
CA ARG A 212 -11.88 -5.69 -1.58
C ARG A 212 -10.81 -5.91 -2.64
N GLY A 213 -10.76 -7.11 -3.23
CA GLY A 213 -9.81 -7.43 -4.30
C GLY A 213 -9.95 -6.49 -5.50
N ALA A 214 -11.19 -6.20 -5.91
CA ALA A 214 -11.45 -5.33 -7.05
C ALA A 214 -11.12 -3.86 -6.75
N VAL A 215 -11.49 -3.36 -5.56
CA VAL A 215 -11.14 -2.01 -5.09
C VAL A 215 -9.62 -1.82 -5.05
N LEU A 216 -8.88 -2.77 -4.46
CA LEU A 216 -7.42 -2.74 -4.41
C LEU A 216 -6.81 -2.80 -5.80
N SER A 217 -7.37 -3.61 -6.70
CA SER A 217 -6.88 -3.76 -8.07
C SER A 217 -7.04 -2.46 -8.86
N ILE A 218 -8.22 -1.83 -8.82
CA ILE A 218 -8.45 -0.56 -9.50
C ILE A 218 -7.58 0.54 -8.89
N SER A 219 -7.50 0.62 -7.56
CA SER A 219 -6.63 1.58 -6.87
C SER A 219 -5.16 1.40 -7.27
N SER A 220 -4.71 0.15 -7.41
CA SER A 220 -3.37 -0.17 -7.90
C SER A 220 -3.14 0.26 -9.35
N LEU A 221 -4.16 0.25 -10.22
CA LEU A 221 -4.06 0.82 -11.56
C LEU A 221 -3.77 2.32 -11.50
N PHE A 222 -4.47 3.07 -10.64
CA PHE A 222 -4.17 4.49 -10.42
C PHE A 222 -2.77 4.72 -9.85
N ALA A 223 -2.30 3.83 -8.99
CA ALA A 223 -0.91 3.85 -8.51
C ALA A 223 0.09 3.69 -9.67
N ARG A 224 -0.17 2.79 -10.61
CA ARG A 224 0.67 2.60 -11.80
C ARG A 224 0.63 3.79 -12.75
N LEU A 225 -0.51 4.44 -12.90
CA LEU A 225 -0.60 5.73 -13.60
C LEU A 225 0.32 6.76 -12.91
N GLY A 226 0.27 6.87 -11.58
CA GLY A 226 1.18 7.74 -10.82
C GLY A 226 2.66 7.42 -11.09
N THR A 227 3.02 6.14 -11.13
CA THR A 227 4.39 5.71 -11.50
C THR A 227 4.76 6.11 -12.92
N LEU A 228 3.82 6.11 -13.88
CA LEU A 228 4.06 6.52 -15.25
C LEU A 228 4.37 8.02 -15.36
N PHE A 229 3.76 8.85 -14.52
CA PHE A 229 4.03 10.28 -14.45
C PHE A 229 5.29 10.63 -13.65
N ALA A 230 5.77 9.73 -12.78
CA ALA A 230 6.95 9.98 -11.94
C ALA A 230 8.23 10.32 -12.73
N PRO A 231 8.58 9.64 -13.86
CA PRO A 231 9.71 10.04 -14.69
C PRO A 231 9.55 11.41 -15.32
N VAL A 232 8.35 11.75 -15.83
CA VAL A 232 8.07 13.07 -16.40
C VAL A 232 8.34 14.13 -15.34
N LEU A 233 7.83 13.92 -14.12
CA LEU A 233 8.02 14.85 -13.01
C LEU A 233 9.47 14.91 -12.49
N GLY A 234 10.15 13.77 -12.43
CA GLY A 234 11.54 13.68 -11.98
C GLY A 234 12.57 14.17 -13.01
N HIS A 235 12.16 14.34 -14.27
CA HIS A 235 12.98 14.85 -15.37
C HIS A 235 12.63 16.30 -15.76
N LEU A 236 11.97 17.06 -14.86
CA LEU A 236 11.69 18.48 -15.08
C LEU A 236 12.95 19.33 -15.31
N ASP A 237 14.13 18.84 -14.90
CA ASP A 237 15.43 19.43 -15.19
C ASP A 237 15.72 19.60 -16.69
N VAL A 238 15.14 18.74 -17.53
CA VAL A 238 15.28 18.84 -18.99
C VAL A 238 14.47 20.02 -19.55
N PHE A 239 13.34 20.35 -18.94
CA PHE A 239 12.39 21.34 -19.46
C PHE A 239 12.59 22.74 -18.87
N ILE A 240 12.97 22.83 -17.59
CA ILE A 240 13.02 24.10 -16.83
C ILE A 240 14.48 24.58 -16.64
N GLY A 241 15.46 23.74 -16.98
CA GLY A 241 16.88 24.02 -16.80
C GLY A 241 17.45 23.39 -15.52
N LYS A 242 18.75 23.12 -15.53
CA LYS A 242 19.44 22.30 -14.52
C LYS A 242 19.45 22.92 -13.12
N GLU A 243 19.38 24.25 -13.00
CA GLU A 243 19.46 24.93 -11.71
C GLU A 243 18.17 24.84 -10.89
N PHE A 244 17.00 24.96 -11.53
CA PHE A 244 15.70 24.95 -10.84
C PHE A 244 14.94 23.63 -10.98
N GLY A 245 15.27 22.80 -11.98
CA GLY A 245 14.55 21.56 -12.27
C GLY A 245 14.34 20.62 -11.10
N PRO A 246 15.40 20.22 -10.35
CA PRO A 246 15.26 19.31 -9.21
C PRO A 246 14.37 19.89 -8.10
N ALA A 247 14.51 21.18 -7.81
CA ALA A 247 13.72 21.85 -6.78
C ALA A 247 12.24 21.90 -7.15
N VAL A 248 11.91 22.22 -8.40
CA VAL A 248 10.53 22.23 -8.88
C VAL A 248 9.91 20.83 -8.81
N ALA A 249 10.66 19.79 -9.18
CA ALA A 249 10.18 18.40 -9.05
C ALA A 249 9.82 18.06 -7.60
N PHE A 250 10.69 18.37 -6.64
CA PHE A 250 10.42 18.13 -5.22
C PHE A 250 9.26 18.99 -4.68
N LEU A 251 9.10 20.24 -5.14
CA LEU A 251 7.96 21.08 -4.81
C LEU A 251 6.64 20.48 -5.31
N VAL A 252 6.61 19.97 -6.55
CA VAL A 252 5.42 19.35 -7.12
C VAL A 252 5.04 18.08 -6.33
N PHE A 253 6.01 17.25 -5.96
CA PHE A 253 5.75 16.07 -5.13
C PHE A 253 5.32 16.43 -3.70
N SER A 254 5.89 17.48 -3.12
CA SER A 254 5.47 18.01 -1.83
C SER A 254 4.01 18.49 -1.88
N ALA A 255 3.67 19.33 -2.87
CA ALA A 255 2.32 19.85 -3.06
C ALA A 255 1.30 18.72 -3.27
N SER A 256 1.64 17.71 -4.07
CA SER A 256 0.77 16.54 -4.27
C SER A 256 0.55 15.77 -2.97
N CYS A 257 1.57 15.62 -2.11
CA CYS A 257 1.44 15.00 -0.79
C CYS A 257 0.46 15.76 0.12
N PHE A 258 0.51 17.11 0.13
CA PHE A 258 -0.43 17.91 0.91
C PHE A 258 -1.87 17.82 0.38
N VAL A 259 -2.05 17.82 -0.94
CA VAL A 259 -3.37 17.67 -1.56
C VAL A 259 -3.98 16.30 -1.21
N ILE A 260 -3.24 15.21 -1.38
CA ILE A 260 -3.76 13.88 -1.07
C ILE A 260 -4.01 13.69 0.43
N ALA A 261 -3.16 14.25 1.30
CA ALA A 261 -3.40 14.25 2.74
C ALA A 261 -4.69 15.02 3.10
N GLY A 262 -4.91 16.18 2.48
CA GLY A 262 -6.15 16.95 2.64
C GLY A 262 -7.39 16.17 2.21
N LEU A 263 -7.33 15.46 1.08
CA LEU A 263 -8.41 14.58 0.62
C LEU A 263 -8.62 13.39 1.57
N ALA A 264 -7.54 12.80 2.08
CA ALA A 264 -7.58 11.68 3.01
C ALA A 264 -8.25 12.03 4.36
N CYS A 265 -8.33 13.32 4.73
CA CYS A 265 -9.08 13.76 5.91
C CYS A 265 -10.57 13.41 5.84
N ALA A 266 -11.15 13.27 4.64
CA ALA A 266 -12.54 12.86 4.47
C ALA A 266 -12.77 11.34 4.61
N LEU A 267 -11.70 10.54 4.67
CA LEU A 267 -11.81 9.10 4.93
C LEU A 267 -11.95 8.83 6.44
N PRO A 268 -12.72 7.78 6.82
CA PRO A 268 -12.88 7.40 8.22
C PRO A 268 -11.63 6.68 8.75
N GLU A 269 -11.40 6.82 10.06
CA GLU A 269 -10.43 5.97 10.78
C GLU A 269 -10.99 4.55 10.89
N THR A 270 -10.13 3.54 10.75
CA THR A 270 -10.52 2.12 10.72
C THR A 270 -9.97 1.33 11.90
N ARG A 271 -9.07 1.92 12.70
CA ARG A 271 -8.49 1.26 13.88
C ARG A 271 -9.58 0.84 14.87
N GLY A 272 -9.59 -0.45 15.21
CA GLY A 272 -10.51 -1.02 16.20
C GLY A 272 -11.93 -1.24 15.68
N MET A 273 -12.20 -0.97 14.40
CA MET A 273 -13.50 -1.24 13.79
C MET A 273 -13.55 -2.65 13.20
N PRO A 274 -14.71 -3.33 13.24
CA PRO A 274 -14.89 -4.59 12.52
C PRO A 274 -14.78 -4.37 11.01
N LEU A 275 -14.19 -5.33 10.30
CA LEU A 275 -14.06 -5.25 8.85
C LEU A 275 -15.44 -5.32 8.18
N PRO A 276 -15.75 -4.43 7.23
CA PRO A 276 -17.01 -4.52 6.48
C PRO A 276 -17.04 -5.81 5.67
N GLU A 277 -18.07 -6.62 5.88
CA GLU A 277 -18.25 -7.87 5.14
C GLU A 277 -18.94 -7.60 3.80
N THR A 278 -19.94 -6.72 3.80
CA THR A 278 -20.78 -6.39 2.65
C THR A 278 -20.78 -4.90 2.31
N ALA A 279 -21.15 -4.56 1.08
CA ALA A 279 -21.35 -3.17 0.66
C ALA A 279 -22.49 -2.48 1.43
N GLU A 280 -23.46 -3.25 1.93
CA GLU A 280 -24.59 -2.75 2.72
C GLU A 280 -24.17 -2.28 4.11
N ASP A 281 -23.14 -2.90 4.70
CA ASP A 281 -22.58 -2.48 5.99
C ASP A 281 -21.99 -1.06 5.90
N LEU A 282 -21.39 -0.71 4.76
CA LEU A 282 -20.85 0.62 4.50
C LEU A 282 -21.91 1.69 4.24
N LEU A 283 -23.14 1.31 3.88
CA LEU A 283 -24.25 2.25 3.70
C LEU A 283 -24.88 2.67 5.03
N LYS A 284 -24.68 1.87 6.08
CA LYS A 284 -25.22 2.12 7.43
C LYS A 284 -24.28 2.94 8.32
N SER A 285 -23.03 3.16 7.88
CA SER A 285 -21.93 3.83 8.59
C SER A 285 -21.59 5.21 8.01
#